data_AF-A0A7X9BMJ0-F1
#
_entry.id   AF-A0A7X9BMJ0-F1
#
_cell.length_a   1.000
_cell.length_b   1.000
_cell.length_c   1.000
_cell.angle_alpha   90.00
_cell.angle_beta   90.00
_cell.angle_gamma   90.00
#
_symmetry.space_group_name_H-M   'P 1'
#
loop_
_entity.id
_entity.type
_entity.pdbx_description
1 polymer ?
#
loop_
_entity_poly.entity_id
_entity_poly.type
_entity_poly.pdbx_seq_one_letter_code
_entity_poly.pdbx_strand_id
1 'polypeptide(L)'
;MTPITKRTTIWKTKQDTRSFVKEVTFTTAAADPTKEFTLVSDLGIFRMKDGELALDSIFPYTTLEEVKANTGWEITQTDVPVYPEPTEEELKLLEKVD
;
A
#
# COMPACT_ATOMS: atom_id res chain seq x y z
N MET A 1 9.59 -17.88 -3.39
CA MET A 1 8.59 -18.75 -2.73
C MET A 1 7.24 -18.06 -2.86
N THR A 2 6.27 -18.62 -3.59
CA THR A 2 4.95 -17.98 -3.75
C THR A 2 4.14 -18.19 -2.47
N PRO A 3 3.65 -17.13 -1.79
CA PRO A 3 2.83 -17.30 -0.59
C PRO A 3 1.59 -18.16 -0.90
N ILE A 4 1.43 -19.28 -0.20
CA ILE A 4 0.25 -20.16 -0.34
C ILE A 4 -0.98 -19.51 0.35
N THR A 5 -0.74 -18.51 1.19
CA THR A 5 -1.74 -17.78 1.98
C THR A 5 -2.82 -17.13 1.11
N LYS A 6 -4.05 -17.11 1.63
CA LYS A 6 -5.21 -16.49 0.97
C LYS A 6 -5.07 -14.97 0.81
N ARG A 7 -4.46 -14.32 1.81
CA ARG A 7 -4.25 -12.87 1.87
C ARG A 7 -2.80 -12.57 2.23
N THR A 8 -2.19 -11.66 1.50
CA THR A 8 -0.83 -11.18 1.77
C THR A 8 -0.85 -9.68 2.00
N THR A 9 -0.33 -9.23 3.13
CA THR A 9 -0.13 -7.81 3.42
C THR A 9 1.36 -7.54 3.55
N ILE A 10 1.88 -6.61 2.75
CA ILE A 10 3.23 -6.07 2.89
C ILE A 10 3.12 -4.69 3.52
N TRP A 11 4.00 -4.41 4.48
CA TRP A 11 4.14 -3.07 5.04
C TRP A 11 5.49 -2.48 4.64
N LYS A 12 5.45 -1.26 4.12
CA LYS A 12 6.63 -0.44 3.90
C LYS A 12 6.52 0.84 4.74
N THR A 13 7.47 1.07 5.63
CA THR A 13 7.45 2.21 6.56
C THR A 13 7.74 3.56 5.92
N LYS A 14 8.35 3.57 4.73
CA LYS A 14 8.67 4.78 3.98
C LYS A 14 8.56 4.52 2.49
N GLN A 15 7.70 5.24 1.82
CA GLN A 15 7.51 5.21 0.38
C GLN A 15 8.53 6.11 -0.31
N ASP A 16 9.24 5.55 -1.29
CA ASP A 16 10.21 6.28 -2.08
C ASP A 16 10.41 5.60 -3.44
N THR A 17 10.88 6.35 -4.43
CA THR A 17 11.05 5.87 -5.82
C THR A 17 12.09 4.76 -5.98
N ARG A 18 12.92 4.48 -4.97
CA ARG A 18 13.89 3.37 -4.99
C ARG A 18 13.30 2.08 -4.45
N SER A 19 12.23 2.16 -3.65
CA SER A 19 11.53 0.99 -3.12
C SER A 19 10.25 0.67 -3.90
N PHE A 20 9.55 1.69 -4.40
CA PHE A 20 8.38 1.56 -5.27
C PHE A 20 8.82 1.65 -6.73
N VAL A 21 9.48 0.61 -7.24
CA VAL A 21 10.04 0.58 -8.60
C VAL A 21 9.14 -0.16 -9.58
N LYS A 22 9.19 0.21 -10.87
CA LYS A 22 8.47 -0.49 -11.95
C LYS A 22 8.86 -1.95 -12.08
N GLU A 23 10.14 -2.27 -11.86
CA GLU A 23 10.67 -3.63 -11.94
C GLU A 23 11.73 -3.82 -10.85
N VAL A 24 11.65 -4.92 -10.11
CA VAL A 24 12.64 -5.29 -9.10
C VAL A 24 13.84 -5.97 -9.75
N THR A 25 15.05 -5.73 -9.23
CA THR A 25 16.28 -6.33 -9.77
C THR A 25 16.30 -7.87 -9.63
N PHE A 26 15.64 -8.40 -8.61
CA PHE A 26 15.47 -9.84 -8.42
C PHE A 26 14.19 -10.12 -7.63
N THR A 27 13.45 -11.15 -8.06
CA THR A 27 12.17 -11.53 -7.45
C THR A 27 12.37 -12.59 -6.37
N THR A 28 12.46 -12.18 -5.11
CA THR A 28 12.54 -13.12 -3.97
C THR A 28 11.17 -13.76 -3.66
N ALA A 29 10.13 -12.92 -3.74
CA ALA A 29 8.73 -13.29 -3.59
C ALA A 29 7.92 -12.60 -4.68
N ALA A 30 7.01 -13.35 -5.29
CA ALA A 30 6.06 -12.82 -6.26
C ALA A 30 4.66 -12.90 -5.67
N ALA A 31 3.88 -11.83 -5.85
CA ALA A 31 2.46 -11.84 -5.57
C ALA A 31 1.75 -12.72 -6.61
N ASP A 32 0.75 -13.49 -6.16
CA ASP A 32 -0.16 -14.18 -7.06
C ASP A 32 -1.27 -13.19 -7.46
N PRO A 33 -1.42 -12.85 -8.75
CA PRO A 33 -2.38 -11.85 -9.20
C PRO A 33 -3.84 -12.27 -8.98
N THR A 34 -4.09 -13.57 -8.73
CA THR A 34 -5.43 -14.09 -8.44
C THR A 34 -5.82 -13.96 -6.96
N LYS A 35 -4.87 -13.61 -6.09
CA LYS A 35 -5.06 -13.56 -4.63
C LYS A 35 -5.11 -12.13 -4.12
N GLU A 36 -5.68 -12.00 -2.92
CA GLU A 36 -5.71 -10.73 -2.21
C GLU A 36 -4.29 -10.33 -1.78
N PHE A 37 -3.81 -9.23 -2.35
CA PHE A 37 -2.53 -8.64 -2.01
C PHE A 37 -2.72 -7.16 -1.68
N THR A 38 -2.24 -6.76 -0.49
CA THR A 38 -2.31 -5.40 0.02
C THR A 38 -0.91 -4.91 0.35
N LEU A 39 -0.58 -3.69 -0.07
CA LEU A 39 0.64 -2.99 0.30
C LEU A 39 0.28 -1.74 1.06
N VAL A 40 0.67 -1.67 2.32
CA VAL A 40 0.48 -0.50 3.19
C VAL A 40 1.79 0.27 3.21
N SER A 41 1.74 1.56 2.89
CA SER A 41 2.86 2.49 3.04
C SER A 41 2.60 3.50 4.15
N ASP A 42 3.50 4.47 4.32
CA ASP A 42 3.29 5.68 5.10
C ASP A 42 2.39 6.71 4.40
N LEU A 43 2.12 6.58 3.09
CA LEU A 43 1.28 7.52 2.36
C LEU A 43 -0.11 6.96 2.04
N GLY A 44 -0.27 5.64 1.98
CA GLY A 44 -1.57 5.05 1.68
C GLY A 44 -1.57 3.54 1.54
N ILE A 45 -2.63 3.04 0.93
CA ILE A 45 -2.88 1.62 0.75
C ILE A 45 -3.04 1.32 -0.74
N PHE A 46 -2.27 0.35 -1.21
CA PHE A 46 -2.38 -0.22 -2.55
C PHE A 46 -2.98 -1.63 -2.46
N ARG A 47 -3.81 -1.98 -3.44
CA ARG A 47 -4.42 -3.30 -3.57
C ARG A 47 -4.25 -3.84 -4.98
N MET A 48 -4.09 -5.15 -5.08
CA MET A 48 -4.11 -5.84 -6.36
C MET A 48 -5.51 -5.75 -6.98
N LYS A 49 -5.62 -5.15 -8.17
CA LYS A 49 -6.84 -5.08 -9.00
C LYS A 49 -6.43 -5.42 -10.44
N ASP A 50 -7.10 -6.41 -11.03
CA ASP A 50 -6.84 -6.86 -12.41
C ASP A 50 -5.37 -7.23 -12.70
N GLY A 51 -4.65 -7.73 -11.69
CA GLY A 51 -3.24 -8.12 -11.81
C GLY A 51 -2.24 -6.96 -11.65
N GLU A 52 -2.71 -5.76 -11.35
CA GLU A 52 -1.87 -4.57 -11.12
C GLU A 52 -2.06 -4.01 -9.70
N LEU A 53 -1.02 -3.33 -9.19
CA LEU A 53 -1.09 -2.62 -7.92
C LEU A 53 -1.75 -1.26 -8.10
N ALA A 54 -3.03 -1.19 -7.78
CA ALA A 54 -3.84 0.02 -7.81
C ALA A 54 -3.79 0.75 -6.46
N LEU A 55 -3.70 2.07 -6.49
CA LEU A 55 -3.89 2.90 -5.31
C LEU A 55 -5.37 2.81 -4.87
N ASP A 56 -5.59 2.36 -3.64
CA ASP A 56 -6.93 2.13 -3.09
C ASP A 56 -7.39 3.28 -2.19
N SER A 57 -6.51 3.79 -1.33
CA SER A 57 -6.77 4.93 -0.45
C SER A 57 -5.48 5.66 -0.07
N ILE A 58 -5.60 6.94 0.28
CA ILE A 58 -4.52 7.77 0.80
C ILE A 58 -4.79 8.16 2.25
N PHE A 59 -3.76 8.43 3.05
CA PHE A 59 -3.96 8.92 4.42
C PHE A 59 -4.30 10.42 4.47
N PRO A 60 -4.96 10.90 5.53
CA PRO A 60 -5.43 12.29 5.63
C PRO A 60 -4.35 13.37 5.52
N TYR A 61 -3.10 13.02 5.84
CA TYR A 61 -1.97 13.94 5.85
C TYR A 61 -1.17 13.95 4.53
N THR A 62 -1.57 13.19 3.52
CA THR A 62 -0.87 13.12 2.23
C THR A 62 -1.79 13.56 1.08
N THR A 63 -1.20 13.73 -0.10
CA THR A 63 -1.91 14.08 -1.33
C THR A 63 -1.63 13.06 -2.43
N LEU A 64 -2.54 12.94 -3.39
CA LEU A 64 -2.35 12.07 -4.54
C LEU A 64 -1.07 12.43 -5.33
N GLU A 65 -0.71 13.71 -5.40
CA GLU A 65 0.52 14.17 -6.06
C GLU A 65 1.77 13.68 -5.35
N GLU A 66 1.79 13.70 -4.02
CA GLU A 66 2.90 13.21 -3.21
C GLU A 66 3.08 11.69 -3.38
N VAL A 67 1.99 10.93 -3.41
CA VAL A 67 2.04 9.48 -3.67
C VAL A 67 2.60 9.22 -5.07
N LYS A 68 2.16 9.97 -6.08
CA LYS A 68 2.67 9.88 -7.46
C LYS A 68 4.16 10.20 -7.54
N ALA A 69 4.60 11.26 -6.87
CA ALA A 69 6.01 11.66 -6.85
C ALA A 69 6.93 10.62 -6.19
N ASN A 70 6.42 9.85 -5.22
CA ASN A 70 7.17 8.82 -4.51
C ASN A 70 6.95 7.40 -5.05
N THR A 71 6.29 7.25 -6.21
CA THR A 71 6.02 5.96 -6.85
C THR A 71 6.68 5.91 -8.23
N GLY A 72 7.43 4.85 -8.51
CA GLY A 72 8.18 4.67 -9.76
C GLY A 72 7.39 4.05 -10.91
N TRP A 73 6.11 3.74 -10.70
CA TRP A 73 5.16 3.36 -11.75
C TRP A 73 4.02 4.38 -11.83
N GLU A 74 3.27 4.34 -12.94
CA GLU A 74 2.18 5.27 -13.18
C GLU A 74 0.95 4.93 -12.33
N ILE A 75 0.44 5.93 -11.61
CA ILE A 75 -0.82 5.84 -10.86
C ILE A 75 -1.90 6.53 -11.71
N THR A 76 -2.77 5.73 -12.32
CA THR A 76 -3.84 6.20 -13.22
C THR A 76 -5.07 6.72 -12.48
N GLN A 77 -5.18 6.42 -11.18
CA GLN A 77 -6.29 6.85 -10.34
C GLN A 77 -6.25 8.38 -10.16
N THR A 78 -7.43 8.99 -10.29
CA THR A 78 -7.66 10.43 -10.12
C THR A 78 -8.52 10.75 -8.90
N ASP A 79 -9.47 9.88 -8.59
CA ASP A 79 -10.35 9.98 -7.43
C ASP A 79 -10.04 8.82 -6.48
N VAL A 80 -9.28 9.12 -5.42
CA VAL A 80 -8.84 8.14 -4.43
C VAL A 80 -9.38 8.58 -3.08
N PRO A 81 -10.13 7.70 -2.37
CA PRO A 81 -10.70 8.05 -1.08
C PRO A 81 -9.61 8.27 -0.04
N VAL A 82 -9.87 9.20 0.87
CA VAL A 82 -9.09 9.36 2.10
C VAL A 82 -9.48 8.23 3.06
N TYR A 83 -8.48 7.53 3.58
CA TYR A 83 -8.67 6.48 4.57
C TYR A 83 -9.12 7.10 5.90
N PRO A 84 -10.16 6.54 6.55
CA PRO A 84 -10.69 7.12 7.78
C PRO A 84 -9.63 7.13 8.88
N GLU A 85 -9.68 8.18 9.72
CA GLU A 85 -8.89 8.19 10.94
C GLU A 85 -9.34 7.08 11.90
N PRO A 86 -8.43 6.54 12.72
CA PRO A 86 -8.79 5.57 13.74
C PRO A 86 -9.85 6.12 14.69
N THR A 87 -10.72 5.24 15.16
CA THR A 87 -11.72 5.61 16.17
C THR A 87 -11.07 5.91 17.53
N GLU A 88 -11.77 6.67 18.38
CA GLU A 88 -11.28 6.95 19.74
C GLU A 88 -11.04 5.68 20.56
N GLU A 89 -11.82 4.62 20.32
CA GLU A 89 -11.64 3.33 21.01
C GLU A 89 -10.35 2.65 20.57
N GLU A 90 -10.07 2.62 19.27
CA GLU A 90 -8.82 2.08 18.73
C GLU A 90 -7.61 2.86 19.24
N LEU A 91 -7.68 4.20 19.29
CA LEU A 91 -6.61 5.04 19.85
C LEU A 91 -6.35 4.75 21.34
N LYS A 92 -7.40 4.66 22.16
CA LYS A 92 -7.29 4.31 23.59
C LYS A 92 -6.71 2.91 23.82
N LEU A 93 -6.91 1.98 22.89
CA LEU A 93 -6.33 0.64 22.95
C LEU A 93 -4.87 0.65 22.50
N LEU A 94 -4.53 1.40 21.47
CA LEU A 94 -3.14 1.54 20.99
C LEU A 94 -2.23 2.07 22.10
N GLU A 95 -2.63 3.14 22.81
CA GLU A 95 -1.88 3.73 23.95
C GLU A 95 -1.58 2.75 25.10
N LYS A 96 -2.29 1.61 25.16
CA LYS A 96 -2.08 0.58 26.19
C LYS A 96 -1.12 -0.52 25.74
N VAL A 97 -0.91 -0.67 24.44
CA VAL A 97 -0.12 -1.77 23.85
C VAL A 97 1.30 -1.32 23.52
N ASP A 98 1.46 -0.09 23.03
CA ASP A 98 2.71 0.54 22.61
C ASP A 98 2.68 2.04 22.95
#